data_AF-A0A6I6QYJ2-F1
#
_entry.id   AF-A0A6I6QYJ2-F1
#
_cell.length_a   1.000
_cell.length_b   1.000
_cell.length_c   1.000
_cell.angle_alpha   90.00
_cell.angle_beta   90.00
_cell.angle_gamma   90.00
#
_symmetry.space_group_name_H-M   'P 1'
#
loop_
_entity.id
_entity.type
_entity.pdbx_description
1 polymer ?
#
loop_
_entity_poly.entity_id
_entity_poly.type
_entity_poly.pdbx_seq_one_letter_code
_entity_poly.pdbx_strand_id
1 'polypeptide(L)'
;MAKKDIGTEIDLSDRSDDQLRQLVAVGTVISTRANDIVKEAKKSLMDRIEPGEHPQAVFGGVSLGELTRTKGGNEGKYKVADPVAFGAWLKKNGLDDYYEPMSVATADACDAGWLRNLIEKDFEGELPDGVTYSAPAAPQVKFSLDVEQARRLFDSDPSAMMALLEAPSDDAETEEPDRKPADPLAELGL
;
A
#
# COMPACT_ATOMS: atom_id res chain seq x y z
N MET A 1 6.74 -3.93 -10.42
CA MET A 1 7.74 -3.81 -9.34
C MET A 1 7.45 -4.91 -8.34
N ALA A 2 8.34 -5.89 -8.20
CA ALA A 2 8.19 -6.93 -7.19
C ALA A 2 8.31 -6.29 -5.80
N LYS A 3 7.39 -6.60 -4.88
CA LYS A 3 7.59 -6.28 -3.46
C LYS A 3 8.84 -7.03 -3.01
N LYS A 4 9.81 -6.32 -2.47
CA LYS A 4 10.92 -6.96 -1.76
C LYS A 4 10.30 -7.48 -0.46
N ASP A 5 10.13 -8.79 -0.34
CA ASP A 5 9.75 -9.41 0.92
C ASP A 5 10.93 -9.32 1.88
N ILE A 6 10.72 -8.63 3.01
CA ILE A 6 11.76 -8.31 4.00
C ILE A 6 11.79 -9.38 5.11
N GLY A 7 10.89 -10.37 5.09
CA GLY A 7 10.81 -11.41 6.13
C GLY A 7 10.05 -12.68 5.71
N THR A 8 9.97 -13.60 6.66
CA THR A 8 9.16 -14.85 6.64
C THR A 8 7.67 -14.55 6.40
N GLU A 9 6.95 -15.53 5.86
CA GLU A 9 5.50 -15.44 5.63
C GLU A 9 4.76 -15.07 6.93
N ILE A 10 3.92 -14.04 6.88
CA ILE A 10 3.15 -13.55 8.03
C ILE A 10 1.83 -14.32 8.06
N ASP A 11 1.69 -15.25 9.01
CA ASP A 11 0.43 -15.92 9.32
C ASP A 11 -0.37 -15.08 10.33
N LEU A 12 -1.65 -14.87 10.04
CA LEU A 12 -2.60 -14.12 10.88
C LEU A 12 -3.91 -14.91 11.08
N SER A 13 -3.92 -16.20 10.73
CA SER A 13 -5.13 -17.03 10.72
C SER A 13 -5.69 -17.35 12.11
N ASP A 14 -4.86 -17.22 13.14
CA ASP A 14 -5.18 -17.41 14.57
C ASP A 14 -5.81 -16.18 15.24
N ARG A 15 -5.83 -15.03 14.56
CA ARG A 15 -6.32 -13.75 15.10
C ARG A 15 -7.84 -13.66 15.06
N SER A 16 -8.43 -13.07 16.09
CA SER A 16 -9.85 -12.69 16.06
C SER A 16 -10.11 -11.50 15.15
N ASP A 17 -11.36 -11.34 14.69
CA ASP A 17 -11.79 -10.20 13.87
C ASP A 17 -11.43 -8.85 14.50
N ASP A 18 -11.57 -8.71 15.83
CA ASP A 18 -11.23 -7.48 16.54
C ASP A 18 -9.72 -7.22 16.57
N GLN A 19 -8.91 -8.27 16.74
CA GLN A 19 -7.45 -8.16 16.64
C GLN A 19 -7.02 -7.78 15.22
N LEU A 20 -7.66 -8.34 14.19
CA LEU A 20 -7.39 -7.98 12.79
C LEU A 20 -7.75 -6.52 12.49
N ARG A 21 -8.88 -6.02 13.00
CA ARG A 21 -9.27 -4.60 12.86
C ARG A 21 -8.27 -3.67 13.54
N GLN A 22 -7.84 -4.01 14.76
CA GLN A 22 -6.82 -3.27 15.49
C GLN A 22 -5.49 -3.26 14.73
N LEU A 23 -5.07 -4.41 14.20
CA LEU A 23 -3.83 -4.55 13.43
C LEU A 23 -3.85 -3.70 12.16
N VAL A 24 -4.96 -3.71 11.42
CA VAL A 24 -5.13 -2.85 10.22
C VAL A 24 -5.02 -1.37 10.60
N ALA A 25 -5.69 -0.95 11.67
CA ALA A 25 -5.67 0.45 12.11
C ALA A 25 -4.26 0.88 12.55
N VAL A 26 -3.65 0.14 13.48
CA VAL A 26 -2.34 0.45 14.06
C VAL A 26 -1.24 0.35 12.99
N GLY A 27 -1.25 -0.70 12.16
CA GLY A 27 -0.31 -0.85 11.06
C GLY A 27 -0.40 0.28 10.03
N THR A 28 -1.60 0.75 9.71
CA THR A 28 -1.78 1.92 8.83
C THR A 28 -1.20 3.18 9.45
N VAL A 29 -1.47 3.41 10.74
CA VAL A 29 -0.99 4.58 11.49
C VAL A 29 0.55 4.60 11.54
N ILE A 30 1.18 3.47 11.88
CA ILE A 30 2.64 3.31 11.90
C ILE A 30 3.27 3.46 10.52
N SER A 31 2.72 2.81 9.50
CA SER A 31 3.20 2.95 8.13
C SER A 31 3.13 4.41 7.64
N THR A 32 2.02 5.10 7.92
CA THR A 32 1.86 6.52 7.54
C THR A 32 2.92 7.39 8.21
N ARG A 33 3.12 7.23 9.52
CA ARG A 33 4.09 8.02 10.28
C ARG A 33 5.53 7.71 9.89
N ALA A 34 5.86 6.43 9.68
CA ALA A 34 7.18 6.02 9.21
C ALA A 34 7.50 6.66 7.85
N ASN A 35 6.52 6.68 6.93
CA ASN A 35 6.66 7.35 5.63
C ASN A 35 6.91 8.86 5.78
N ASP A 36 6.19 9.53 6.68
CA ASP A 36 6.41 10.96 6.96
C ASP A 36 7.80 11.24 7.52
N ILE A 37 8.26 10.44 8.49
CA ILE A 37 9.61 10.56 9.07
C ILE A 37 10.67 10.33 8.00
N VAL A 38 10.53 9.27 7.20
CA VAL A 38 11.46 8.97 6.09
C VAL A 38 11.49 10.12 5.08
N LYS A 39 10.34 10.73 4.78
CA LYS A 39 10.25 11.88 3.88
C LYS A 39 11.00 13.10 4.41
N GLU A 40 10.79 13.47 5.68
CA GLU A 40 11.48 14.60 6.30
C GLU A 40 12.97 14.35 6.54
N ALA A 41 13.35 13.11 6.87
CA ALA A 41 14.75 12.70 6.97
C ALA A 41 15.46 12.80 5.61
N LYS A 42 14.84 12.27 4.54
CA LYS A 42 15.36 12.41 3.17
C LYS A 42 15.52 13.87 2.77
N LYS A 43 14.53 14.71 3.07
CA LYS A 43 14.59 16.17 2.82
C LYS A 43 15.77 16.81 3.54
N SER A 44 15.98 16.48 4.82
CA SER A 44 17.11 17.00 5.60
C SER A 44 18.46 16.50 5.09
N LEU A 45 18.51 15.30 4.50
CA LEU A 45 19.71 14.71 3.91
C LEU A 45 20.04 15.28 2.52
N MET A 46 19.07 15.86 1.80
CA MET A 46 19.32 16.46 0.48
C MET A 46 20.40 17.54 0.51
N ASP A 47 20.47 18.31 1.59
CA ASP A 47 21.47 19.38 1.75
C ASP A 47 22.80 18.88 2.35
N ARG A 48 22.87 17.60 2.74
CA ARG A 48 24.01 17.02 3.48
C ARG A 48 24.79 15.96 2.70
N ILE A 49 24.15 15.31 1.73
CA ILE A 49 24.80 14.32 0.85
C ILE A 49 25.25 15.04 -0.42
N GLU A 50 26.52 14.85 -0.82
CA GLU A 50 27.01 15.43 -2.06
C GLU A 50 26.44 14.69 -3.30
N PRO A 51 26.17 15.38 -4.42
CA PRO A 51 25.72 14.70 -5.64
C PRO A 51 26.76 13.69 -6.15
N GLY A 52 26.41 12.40 -6.13
CA GLY A 52 27.33 11.30 -6.49
C GLY A 52 28.01 10.63 -5.30
N GLU A 53 27.74 11.10 -4.08
CA GLU A 53 28.07 10.38 -2.86
C GLU A 53 27.00 9.32 -2.59
N HIS A 54 27.45 8.16 -2.09
CA HIS A 54 26.60 7.02 -1.81
C HIS A 54 26.80 6.48 -0.38
N PRO A 55 26.39 7.23 0.66
CA PRO A 55 26.59 6.80 2.04
C PRO A 55 25.73 5.57 2.39
N GLN A 56 26.31 4.67 3.18
CA GLN A 56 25.62 3.48 3.70
C GLN A 56 24.69 3.85 4.86
N ALA A 57 23.44 3.39 4.82
CA ALA A 57 22.50 3.48 5.93
C ALA A 57 22.73 2.29 6.87
N VAL A 58 23.41 2.54 7.99
CA VAL A 58 23.75 1.52 8.99
C VAL A 58 22.86 1.68 10.22
N PHE A 59 22.28 0.58 10.70
CA PHE A 59 21.56 0.53 11.98
C PHE A 59 22.10 -0.64 12.82
N GLY A 60 22.46 -0.38 14.08
CA GLY A 60 22.99 -1.42 14.97
C GLY A 60 24.25 -2.13 14.42
N GLY A 61 25.06 -1.43 13.62
CA GLY A 61 26.24 -2.01 12.96
C GLY A 61 25.95 -2.83 11.69
N VAL A 62 24.68 -3.00 11.31
CA VAL A 62 24.27 -3.71 10.08
C VAL A 62 23.96 -2.69 8.99
N SER A 63 24.55 -2.86 7.80
CA SER A 63 24.17 -2.05 6.63
C SER A 63 22.81 -2.50 6.10
N LEU A 64 21.85 -1.58 6.07
CA LEU A 64 20.50 -1.81 5.56
C LEU A 64 20.33 -1.40 4.09
N GLY A 65 21.31 -0.68 3.54
CA GLY A 65 21.31 -0.25 2.15
C GLY A 65 22.08 1.04 1.92
N GLU A 66 22.02 1.53 0.70
CA GLU A 66 22.76 2.71 0.25
C GLU A 66 21.80 3.88 0.00
N LEU A 67 22.19 5.08 0.46
CA LEU A 67 21.51 6.33 0.13
C LEU A 67 22.19 6.95 -1.08
N THR A 68 21.43 7.43 -2.04
CA THR A 68 21.98 8.13 -3.21
C THR A 68 21.25 9.43 -3.40
N ARG A 69 21.98 10.55 -3.42
CA ARG A 69 21.42 11.82 -3.90
C ARG A 69 21.49 11.84 -5.42
N THR A 70 20.33 11.86 -6.07
CA THR A 70 20.28 12.06 -7.52
C THR A 70 20.69 13.50 -7.84
N LYS A 71 21.36 13.71 -8.98
CA LYS A 71 21.86 15.04 -9.40
C LYS A 71 20.75 16.07 -9.62
N GLY A 72 19.47 15.66 -9.60
CA GLY A 72 18.36 16.47 -10.08
C GLY A 72 18.46 16.70 -11.60
N GLY A 73 17.35 17.10 -12.23
CA GLY A 73 17.39 17.69 -13.57
C GLY A 73 17.54 19.20 -13.44
N ASN A 74 18.35 19.83 -14.29
CA ASN A 74 18.50 21.30 -14.30
C ASN A 74 17.25 22.03 -14.85
N GLU A 75 16.39 21.31 -15.56
CA GLU A 75 15.20 21.87 -16.22
C GLU A 75 13.99 20.99 -15.97
N GLY A 76 12.82 21.63 -15.81
CA GLY A 76 11.55 20.95 -15.86
C GLY A 76 11.32 20.37 -17.26
N LYS A 77 10.79 19.15 -17.34
CA LYS A 77 10.42 18.55 -18.62
C LYS A 77 8.94 18.77 -18.86
N TYR A 78 8.59 19.31 -20.02
CA TYR A 78 7.21 19.32 -20.49
C TYR A 78 6.88 17.94 -21.05
N LYS A 79 5.77 17.37 -20.58
CA LYS A 79 5.23 16.12 -21.10
C LYS A 79 3.84 16.40 -21.64
N VAL A 80 3.56 15.94 -22.86
CA VAL A 80 2.21 15.96 -23.41
C VAL A 80 1.40 14.92 -22.64
N ALA A 81 0.43 15.39 -21.85
CA ALA A 81 -0.45 14.52 -21.06
C ALA A 81 -1.58 13.90 -21.90
N ASP A 82 -2.04 14.64 -22.91
CA ASP A 82 -3.08 14.23 -23.86
C ASP A 82 -2.64 14.63 -25.28
N PRO A 83 -2.12 13.67 -26.06
CA PRO A 83 -1.69 13.92 -27.43
C PRO A 83 -2.81 14.38 -28.37
N VAL A 84 -4.06 13.96 -28.12
CA VAL A 84 -5.21 14.34 -28.96
C VAL A 84 -5.58 15.79 -28.72
N ALA A 85 -5.69 16.20 -27.45
CA ALA A 85 -5.95 17.60 -27.10
C ALA A 85 -4.81 18.52 -27.57
N PHE A 86 -3.56 18.08 -27.43
CA PHE A 86 -2.40 18.85 -27.89
C PHE A 86 -2.37 18.95 -29.43
N GLY A 87 -2.67 17.88 -30.15
CA GLY A 87 -2.81 17.90 -31.61
C GLY A 87 -3.91 18.86 -32.09
N ALA A 88 -5.07 18.87 -31.42
CA ALA A 88 -6.13 19.84 -31.70
C ALA A 88 -5.70 21.29 -31.44
N TRP A 89 -4.90 21.51 -30.39
CA TRP A 89 -4.30 22.81 -30.10
C TRP A 89 -3.30 23.22 -31.18
N LEU A 90 -2.42 22.31 -31.65
CA LEU A 90 -1.46 22.57 -32.73
C LEU A 90 -2.19 22.99 -34.02
N LYS A 91 -3.23 22.24 -34.39
CA LYS A 91 -4.10 22.57 -35.54
C LYS A 91 -4.73 23.96 -35.41
N LYS A 92 -5.28 24.29 -34.24
CA LYS A 92 -5.91 25.61 -34.00
C LYS A 92 -4.90 26.76 -34.13
N ASN A 93 -3.62 26.51 -33.88
CA ASN A 93 -2.54 27.50 -33.93
C ASN A 93 -1.76 27.48 -35.27
N GLY A 94 -2.23 26.75 -36.29
CA GLY A 94 -1.62 26.72 -37.62
C GLY A 94 -0.27 26.01 -37.68
N LEU A 95 -0.02 25.10 -36.75
CA LEU A 95 1.19 24.27 -36.69
C LEU A 95 0.92 22.94 -37.42
N ASP A 96 0.57 23.05 -38.70
CA ASP A 96 0.02 21.94 -39.48
C ASP A 96 1.01 20.81 -39.75
N ASP A 97 2.31 21.10 -39.73
CA ASP A 97 3.39 20.10 -39.85
C ASP A 97 3.56 19.23 -38.60
N TYR A 98 2.88 19.57 -37.50
CA TYR A 98 3.11 18.96 -36.17
C TYR A 98 1.91 18.15 -35.64
N TYR A 99 0.90 17.88 -36.47
CA TYR A 99 -0.20 16.98 -36.10
C TYR A 99 -0.59 16.04 -37.25
N GLU A 100 -1.10 14.87 -36.91
CA GLU A 100 -1.61 13.89 -37.87
C GLU A 100 -3.13 13.70 -37.70
N PRO A 101 -3.90 13.59 -38.78
CA PRO A 101 -5.32 13.22 -38.69
C PRO A 101 -5.44 11.74 -38.30
N MET A 102 -6.03 11.45 -37.14
CA MET A 102 -6.26 10.09 -36.65
C MET A 102 -7.75 9.76 -36.59
N SER A 103 -8.10 8.53 -36.99
CA SER A 103 -9.43 7.95 -36.80
C SER A 103 -9.57 7.48 -35.36
N VAL A 104 -10.19 8.30 -34.51
CA VAL A 104 -10.45 7.99 -33.10
C VAL A 104 -11.93 7.66 -32.89
N ALA A 105 -12.21 6.69 -32.01
CA ALA A 105 -13.57 6.37 -31.60
C ALA A 105 -14.24 7.59 -30.92
N THR A 106 -15.55 7.74 -31.10
CA THR A 106 -16.31 8.79 -30.42
C THR A 106 -16.43 8.47 -28.92
N ALA A 107 -16.64 9.50 -28.10
CA ALA A 107 -16.82 9.31 -26.66
C ALA A 107 -17.98 8.34 -26.33
N ASP A 108 -19.08 8.44 -27.09
CA ASP A 108 -20.24 7.54 -26.93
C ASP A 108 -19.88 6.07 -27.24
N ALA A 109 -19.00 5.83 -28.22
CA ALA A 109 -18.52 4.49 -28.55
C ALA A 109 -17.50 3.95 -27.52
N CYS A 110 -16.91 4.83 -26.70
CA CYS A 110 -16.05 4.44 -25.58
C CYS A 110 -16.82 4.23 -24.27
N ASP A 111 -18.13 4.46 -24.25
CA ASP A 111 -18.96 4.22 -23.06
C ASP A 111 -18.98 2.73 -22.70
N ALA A 112 -18.89 2.42 -21.40
CA ALA A 112 -18.82 1.04 -20.92
C ALA A 112 -20.10 0.24 -21.20
N GLY A 113 -21.27 0.89 -21.15
CA GLY A 113 -22.55 0.26 -21.49
C GLY A 113 -22.68 0.02 -22.98
N TRP A 114 -22.22 0.96 -23.80
CA TRP A 114 -22.17 0.80 -25.26
C TRP A 114 -21.23 -0.33 -25.67
N LEU A 115 -19.98 -0.32 -25.18
CA LEU A 115 -18.98 -1.37 -25.44
C LEU A 115 -19.47 -2.75 -25.00
N ARG A 116 -20.10 -2.85 -23.82
CA ARG A 116 -20.68 -4.11 -23.36
C ARG A 116 -21.73 -4.63 -24.33
N ASN A 117 -22.67 -3.78 -24.76
CA ASN A 117 -23.69 -4.18 -25.72
C ASN A 117 -23.09 -4.62 -27.05
N LEU A 118 -22.13 -3.86 -27.59
CA LEU A 118 -21.44 -4.21 -28.83
C LEU A 118 -20.76 -5.59 -28.71
N ILE A 119 -19.92 -5.77 -27.68
CA ILE A 119 -19.13 -6.98 -27.49
C ILE A 119 -20.03 -8.19 -27.23
N GLU A 120 -20.98 -8.08 -26.30
CA GLU A 120 -21.80 -9.23 -25.88
C GLU A 120 -22.90 -9.59 -26.89
N LYS A 121 -23.45 -8.62 -27.61
CA LYS A 121 -24.61 -8.86 -28.51
C LYS A 121 -24.24 -8.96 -29.98
N ASP A 122 -23.32 -8.11 -30.44
CA ASP A 122 -23.01 -8.01 -31.86
C ASP A 122 -21.75 -8.81 -32.24
N PHE A 123 -20.87 -9.08 -31.27
CA PHE A 123 -19.60 -9.79 -31.47
C PHE A 123 -19.43 -11.03 -30.56
N GLU A 124 -20.51 -11.51 -29.93
CA GLU A 124 -20.55 -12.78 -29.15
C GLU A 124 -19.42 -12.95 -28.10
N GLY A 125 -18.91 -11.84 -27.56
CA GLY A 125 -17.83 -11.82 -26.57
C GLY A 125 -16.42 -11.69 -27.15
N GLU A 126 -16.25 -11.60 -28.48
CA GLU A 126 -14.96 -11.29 -29.11
C GLU A 126 -14.60 -9.81 -28.88
N LEU A 127 -13.40 -9.57 -28.34
CA LEU A 127 -12.92 -8.22 -28.03
C LEU A 127 -12.38 -7.56 -29.30
N PRO A 128 -12.91 -6.40 -29.73
CA PRO A 128 -12.34 -5.65 -30.85
C PRO A 128 -10.92 -5.18 -30.58
N ASP A 129 -10.13 -5.04 -31.64
CA ASP A 129 -8.78 -4.46 -31.57
C ASP A 129 -8.80 -3.10 -30.85
N GLY A 130 -7.89 -2.94 -29.89
CA GLY A 130 -7.79 -1.74 -29.06
C GLY A 130 -8.72 -1.71 -27.84
N VAL A 131 -9.58 -2.72 -27.64
CA VAL A 131 -10.42 -2.86 -26.44
C VAL A 131 -9.88 -3.94 -25.52
N THR A 132 -9.63 -3.59 -24.27
CA THR A 132 -9.17 -4.55 -23.24
C THR A 132 -10.23 -4.77 -22.19
N TYR A 133 -10.54 -6.04 -21.89
CA TYR A 133 -11.35 -6.38 -20.73
C TYR A 133 -10.51 -6.28 -19.45
N SER A 134 -10.94 -5.43 -18.52
CA SER A 134 -10.42 -5.44 -17.16
C SER A 134 -11.45 -6.10 -16.26
N ALA A 135 -11.07 -7.22 -15.64
CA ALA A 135 -11.90 -7.85 -14.63
C ALA A 135 -12.22 -6.86 -13.50
N PRO A 136 -13.40 -6.93 -12.89
CA PRO A 136 -13.68 -6.13 -11.71
C PRO A 136 -12.60 -6.37 -10.66
N ALA A 137 -12.18 -5.30 -9.99
CA ALA A 137 -11.24 -5.44 -8.89
C ALA A 137 -11.79 -6.44 -7.87
N ALA A 138 -10.94 -7.36 -7.42
CA ALA A 138 -11.31 -8.28 -6.35
C ALA A 138 -11.79 -7.48 -5.12
N PRO A 139 -12.73 -8.01 -4.32
CA PRO A 139 -13.15 -7.37 -3.08
C PRO A 139 -11.94 -7.06 -2.19
N GLN A 140 -11.88 -5.84 -1.67
CA GLN A 140 -10.80 -5.37 -0.81
C GLN A 140 -11.37 -4.69 0.43
N VAL A 141 -10.78 -4.98 1.59
CA VAL A 141 -11.06 -4.24 2.83
C VAL A 141 -10.42 -2.86 2.71
N LYS A 142 -11.24 -1.80 2.84
CA LYS A 142 -10.78 -0.42 2.86
C LYS A 142 -10.78 0.10 4.29
N PHE A 143 -9.65 0.64 4.72
CA PHE A 143 -9.54 1.37 5.97
C PHE A 143 -9.36 2.86 5.66
N SER A 144 -10.11 3.72 6.37
CA SER A 144 -10.01 5.17 6.27
C SER A 144 -9.43 5.71 7.56
N LEU A 145 -8.26 6.35 7.47
CA LEU A 145 -7.54 6.85 8.64
C LEU A 145 -8.13 8.19 9.11
N ASP A 146 -8.51 8.28 10.38
CA ASP A 146 -8.70 9.56 11.07
C ASP A 146 -7.33 10.09 11.52
N VAL A 147 -6.81 11.07 10.77
CA VAL A 147 -5.47 11.62 10.99
C VAL A 147 -5.33 12.33 12.34
N GLU A 148 -6.39 12.98 12.84
CA GLU A 148 -6.31 13.73 14.09
C GLU A 148 -6.24 12.78 15.27
N GLN A 149 -7.08 11.74 15.29
CA GLN A 149 -7.05 10.74 16.35
C GLN A 149 -5.77 9.90 16.30
N ALA A 150 -5.29 9.55 15.10
CA ALA A 150 -4.03 8.84 14.94
C ALA A 150 -2.84 9.62 15.52
N ARG A 151 -2.80 10.95 15.35
CA ARG A 151 -1.78 11.80 15.96
C ARG A 151 -1.85 11.78 17.48
N ARG A 152 -3.04 11.93 18.06
CA ARG A 152 -3.23 11.90 19.52
C ARG A 152 -2.82 10.57 20.13
N LEU A 153 -3.12 9.45 19.46
CA LEU A 153 -2.73 8.12 19.91
C LEU A 153 -1.19 7.98 19.97
N PHE A 154 -0.49 8.46 18.93
CA PHE A 154 0.97 8.49 18.93
C PHE A 154 1.57 9.36 20.02
N ASP A 155 1.01 10.54 20.26
CA ASP A 155 1.54 11.45 21.29
C ASP A 155 1.32 10.90 22.71
N SER A 156 0.38 9.96 22.88
CA SER A 156 0.01 9.39 24.18
C SER A 156 0.86 8.18 24.56
N ASP A 157 0.99 7.17 23.68
CA ASP A 157 1.78 5.96 23.95
C ASP A 157 2.23 5.24 22.66
N PRO A 158 3.40 5.60 22.10
CA PRO A 158 3.97 4.94 20.92
C PRO A 158 4.33 3.46 21.14
N SER A 159 4.65 3.08 22.38
CA SER A 159 5.13 1.72 22.69
C SER A 159 3.99 0.71 22.68
N ALA A 160 2.81 1.10 23.18
CA ALA A 160 1.61 0.29 23.09
C ALA A 160 1.20 -0.01 21.64
N MET A 161 1.42 0.94 20.72
CA MET A 161 1.18 0.72 19.29
C MET A 161 2.14 -0.30 18.68
N MET A 162 3.42 -0.27 19.07
CA MET A 162 4.41 -1.22 18.60
C MET A 162 4.17 -2.63 19.16
N ALA A 163 3.75 -2.74 20.43
CA ALA A 163 3.39 -4.02 21.05
C ALA A 163 2.20 -4.71 20.35
N LEU A 164 1.27 -3.95 19.77
CA LEU A 164 0.16 -4.51 18.97
C LEU A 164 0.61 -5.07 17.61
N LEU A 165 1.77 -4.64 17.10
CA LEU A 165 2.37 -5.21 15.89
C LEU A 165 3.18 -6.47 16.18
N GLU A 166 3.65 -6.64 17.42
CA GLU A 166 4.32 -7.86 17.85
C GLU A 166 3.28 -8.98 17.92
N ALA A 167 3.61 -10.14 17.34
CA ALA A 167 2.76 -11.31 17.45
C ALA A 167 2.59 -11.68 18.93
N PRO A 168 1.45 -12.22 19.38
CA PRO A 168 1.45 -13.01 20.59
C PRO A 168 2.42 -14.16 20.30
N SER A 169 3.65 -14.04 20.79
CA SER A 169 4.51 -15.21 20.94
C SER A 169 3.75 -16.14 21.87
N ASP A 170 3.49 -17.33 21.38
CA ASP A 170 2.76 -18.40 22.03
C ASP A 170 3.57 -18.92 23.24
N ASP A 171 3.68 -18.10 24.28
CA ASP A 171 4.25 -18.44 25.59
C ASP A 171 3.21 -18.08 26.67
N ALA A 172 1.95 -18.43 26.43
CA ALA A 172 0.99 -18.61 27.51
C ALA A 172 1.06 -20.09 27.92
N GLU A 173 2.08 -20.43 28.73
CA GLU A 173 2.00 -21.65 29.54
C GLU A 173 0.67 -21.60 30.29
N THR A 174 -0.24 -22.46 29.84
CA THR A 174 -1.53 -22.64 30.47
C THR A 174 -1.23 -23.33 31.79
N GLU A 175 -1.05 -22.57 32.88
CA GLU A 175 -1.13 -23.12 34.23
C GLU A 175 -2.56 -23.65 34.41
N GLU A 176 -2.75 -24.95 34.12
CA GLU A 176 -3.90 -25.70 34.59
C GLU A 176 -3.98 -25.53 36.12
N PRO A 177 -5.12 -25.08 36.68
CA PRO A 177 -5.25 -25.00 38.12
C PRO A 177 -5.21 -26.41 38.71
N ASP A 178 -4.16 -26.66 39.48
CA ASP A 178 -3.86 -27.85 40.26
C ASP A 178 -5.11 -28.40 40.97
N ARG A 179 -5.77 -29.39 40.35
CA ARG A 179 -6.83 -30.16 40.99
C ARG A 179 -6.18 -31.06 42.03
N LYS A 180 -6.22 -30.63 43.30
CA LYS A 180 -5.95 -31.52 44.44
C LYS A 180 -6.72 -32.83 44.27
N PRO A 181 -6.06 -34.00 44.36
CA PRO A 181 -6.77 -35.26 44.37
C PRO A 181 -7.62 -35.35 45.64
N ALA A 182 -8.91 -35.68 45.45
CA ALA A 182 -9.83 -35.97 46.54
C ALA A 182 -9.33 -37.19 47.31
N ASP A 183 -9.11 -37.01 48.61
CA ASP A 183 -8.71 -38.05 49.55
C ASP A 183 -9.88 -39.02 49.78
N PRO A 184 -9.80 -40.31 49.41
CA PRO A 184 -10.89 -41.24 49.59
C PRO A 184 -10.57 -42.15 50.76
N LEU A 185 -10.74 -41.70 52.02
CA LEU A 185 -10.88 -42.54 53.24
C LEU A 185 -11.02 -41.72 54.54
N ALA A 186 -12.22 -41.16 54.77
CA ALA A 186 -12.80 -40.82 56.07
C ALA A 186 -14.28 -40.48 55.80
N GLU A 187 -15.33 -41.15 56.29
CA GLU A 187 -15.50 -42.02 57.43
C GLU A 187 -16.59 -43.06 57.11
N LEU A 188 -16.30 -44.32 57.44
CA LEU A 188 -17.32 -45.26 57.89
C LEU A 188 -17.25 -45.29 59.41
N GLY A 189 -18.33 -44.89 60.09
CA GLY A 189 -18.69 -45.39 61.41
C GLY A 189 -18.68 -44.39 62.57
N LEU A 190 -19.81 -43.70 62.78
CA LEU A 190 -20.71 -43.88 63.94
C LEU A 190 -21.95 -42.99 63.82
#